data_AF-A0A418NP86-F1
#
_entry.id   AF-A0A418NP86-F1
#
_cell.length_a   1.000
_cell.length_b   1.000
_cell.length_c   1.000
_cell.angle_alpha   90.00
_cell.angle_beta   90.00
_cell.angle_gamma   90.00
#
_symmetry.space_group_name_H-M   'P 1'
#
loop_
_entity.id
_entity.type
_entity.pdbx_description
1 polymer ?
#
loop_
_entity_poly.entity_id
_entity_poly.type
_entity_poly.pdbx_seq_one_letter_code
_entity_poly.pdbx_strand_id
1 'polypeptide(L)'
;MIAQAIVFLVIIQFIIGLLFSFNVISPRNDFLVQVYNSINSLLDPLLKPIRRLLPDTGAIDFSPLVLILALNAVIYILADIAI
;
A
#
# COMPACT_ATOMS: atom_id res chain seq x y z
N MET A 1 -4.69 10.18 14.16
CA MET A 1 -5.76 10.10 13.13
C MET A 1 -5.20 9.98 11.71
N ILE A 2 -4.21 10.77 11.30
CA ILE A 2 -3.65 10.73 9.93
C ILE A 2 -3.03 9.36 9.58
N ALA A 3 -2.25 8.75 10.48
CA ALA A 3 -1.65 7.43 10.22
C ALA A 3 -2.70 6.34 9.93
N GLN A 4 -3.85 6.38 10.62
CA GLN A 4 -4.95 5.45 10.39
C GLN A 4 -5.57 5.62 8.99
N ALA A 5 -5.68 6.87 8.51
CA ALA A 5 -6.14 7.14 7.15
C ALA A 5 -5.15 6.64 6.09
N ILE A 6 -3.85 6.77 6.32
CA ILE A 6 -2.81 6.23 5.43
C ILE A 6 -2.91 4.70 5.38
N VAL A 7 -2.98 4.03 6.54
CA VAL A 7 -3.12 2.57 6.62
C VAL A 7 -4.37 2.11 5.87
N PHE A 8 -5.50 2.80 6.04
CA PHE A 8 -6.73 2.48 5.29
C PHE A 8 -6.56 2.61 3.77
N LEU A 9 -5.94 3.69 3.29
CA LEU A 9 -5.64 3.87 1.86
C LEU A 9 -4.73 2.78 1.32
N VAL A 10 -3.72 2.37 2.09
CA VAL A 10 -2.80 1.28 1.74
C VAL A 10 -3.54 -0.05 1.63
N ILE A 11 -4.47 -0.33 2.55
CA ILE A 11 -5.32 -1.54 2.49
C ILE A 11 -6.19 -1.54 1.23
N ILE A 12 -6.87 -0.43 0.93
CA ILE A 12 -7.70 -0.31 -0.28
C ILE A 12 -6.84 -0.55 -1.53
N GLN A 13 -5.69 0.11 -1.62
CA GLN A 13 -4.77 -0.04 -2.75
C GLN A 13 -4.31 -1.48 -2.92
N PHE A 14 -3.94 -2.15 -1.82
CA PHE A 14 -3.52 -3.54 -1.84
C PHE A 14 -4.64 -4.48 -2.32
N ILE A 15 -5.85 -4.31 -1.80
CA ILE A 15 -7.01 -5.12 -2.21
C ILE A 15 -7.29 -4.92 -3.70
N ILE A 16 -7.36 -3.67 -4.18
CA ILE A 16 -7.60 -3.40 -5.61
C ILE A 16 -6.48 -4.00 -6.48
N GLY A 17 -5.23 -3.88 -6.05
CA GLY A 17 -4.07 -4.49 -6.73
C GLY A 17 -4.19 -6.01 -6.84
N LEU A 18 -4.60 -6.69 -5.76
CA LEU A 18 -4.87 -8.12 -5.79
C LEU A 18 -6.02 -8.47 -6.75
N LEU A 19 -7.11 -7.71 -6.74
CA LEU A 19 -8.25 -7.94 -7.62
C LEU A 19 -7.85 -7.80 -9.10
N PHE A 20 -6.97 -6.87 -9.45
CA PHE A 20 -6.38 -6.78 -10.78
C PHE A 20 -5.44 -7.94 -11.08
N SER A 21 -4.54 -8.30 -10.15
CA SER A 21 -3.58 -9.40 -10.32
C SER A 21 -4.26 -10.74 -10.55
N PHE A 22 -5.39 -11.00 -9.89
CA PHE A 22 -6.16 -12.24 -10.02
C PHE A 22 -7.24 -12.17 -11.12
N ASN A 23 -7.23 -11.12 -11.96
CA ASN A 23 -8.23 -10.89 -13.00
C ASN A 23 -9.69 -10.92 -12.50
N VAL A 24 -9.93 -10.62 -11.21
CA VAL A 24 -11.28 -10.51 -10.64
C VAL A 24 -11.95 -9.25 -11.16
N ILE A 25 -11.18 -8.18 -11.32
CA ILE A 25 -11.61 -6.93 -11.93
C ILE A 25 -10.96 -6.77 -13.30
N SER A 26 -11.76 -6.38 -14.29
CA SER A 26 -11.24 -6.10 -15.63
C SER A 26 -10.41 -4.80 -15.63
N PRO A 27 -9.18 -4.82 -16.16
CA PRO A 27 -8.39 -3.60 -16.40
C PRO A 27 -9.03 -2.62 -17.40
N ARG A 28 -10.12 -3.02 -18.06
CA ARG A 28 -10.87 -2.17 -19.01
C ARG A 28 -11.84 -1.20 -18.32
N ASN A 29 -12.00 -1.30 -17.00
CA ASN A 29 -12.82 -0.36 -16.27
C ASN A 29 -12.01 0.90 -15.93
N ASP A 30 -12.12 1.92 -16.77
CA ASP A 30 -11.36 3.18 -16.65
C ASP A 30 -11.55 3.87 -15.29
N PHE A 31 -12.74 3.78 -14.70
CA PHE A 31 -13.02 4.35 -13.39
C PHE A 31 -12.17 3.67 -12.30
N LEU A 32 -12.15 2.34 -12.26
CA LEU A 32 -11.38 1.59 -11.27
C LEU A 32 -9.87 1.77 -11.45
N VAL A 33 -9.41 1.83 -12.69
CA VAL A 33 -8.00 2.11 -13.02
C VAL A 33 -7.60 3.52 -12.56
N GLN A 34 -8.44 4.53 -12.80
CA GLN A 34 -8.17 5.89 -12.34
C GLN A 34 -8.13 6.00 -10.81
N VAL A 35 -9.09 5.38 -10.11
CA VAL A 35 -9.09 5.35 -8.65
C VAL A 35 -7.82 4.67 -8.13
N TYR A 36 -7.47 3.50 -8.67
CA TYR A 36 -6.26 2.78 -8.31
C TYR A 36 -4.99 3.62 -8.53
N ASN A 37 -4.86 4.24 -9.69
CA ASN A 37 -3.70 5.09 -10.03
C ASN A 37 -3.62 6.32 -9.13
N SER A 38 -4.76 6.93 -8.80
CA SER A 38 -4.82 8.07 -7.90
C SER A 38 -4.30 7.70 -6.51
N ILE A 39 -4.81 6.60 -5.93
CA ILE A 39 -4.35 6.12 -4.62
C ILE A 39 -2.86 5.71 -4.70
N ASN A 40 -2.47 4.99 -5.75
CA ASN A 40 -1.08 4.57 -5.92
C ASN A 40 -0.14 5.77 -6.02
N SER A 41 -0.50 6.86 -6.72
CA SER A 41 0.33 8.07 -6.81
C SER A 41 0.56 8.76 -5.46
N LEU A 42 -0.42 8.70 -4.55
CA LEU A 42 -0.28 9.21 -3.19
C LEU A 42 0.65 8.34 -2.33
N LEU A 43 0.63 7.02 -2.57
CA LEU A 43 1.40 6.05 -1.79
C LEU A 43 2.79 5.74 -2.39
N ASP A 44 3.01 6.03 -3.67
CA ASP A 44 4.25 5.74 -4.40
C ASP A 44 5.53 6.26 -3.71
N PRO A 45 5.59 7.49 -3.16
CA PRO A 45 6.79 7.94 -2.43
C PRO A 45 7.13 7.08 -1.21
N LEU A 46 6.13 6.43 -0.59
CA LEU A 46 6.31 5.53 0.55
C LEU A 46 6.57 4.08 0.11
N LEU A 47 5.90 3.63 -0.95
CA LEU A 47 5.99 2.26 -1.45
C LEU A 47 7.25 2.01 -2.28
N LYS A 48 7.71 3.00 -3.07
CA LYS A 48 8.86 2.85 -4.00
C LYS A 48 10.17 2.47 -3.30
N PRO A 49 10.54 3.05 -2.14
CA PRO A 49 11.72 2.59 -1.39
C PRO A 49 11.56 1.14 -0.92
N ILE A 50 10.37 0.75 -0.48
CA ILE A 50 10.07 -0.60 0.01
C ILE A 50 10.15 -1.63 -1.12
N ARG A 51 9.56 -1.31 -2.29
CA ARG A 51 9.64 -2.16 -3.49
C ARG A 51 11.08 -2.41 -3.95
N ARG A 52 11.99 -1.44 -3.76
CA ARG A 52 13.42 -1.60 -4.08
C ARG A 52 14.17 -2.51 -3.11
N LEU A 53 13.67 -2.66 -1.89
CA LEU A 53 14.25 -3.54 -0.87
C LEU A 53 13.70 -4.96 -0.95
N LEU A 54 12.47 -5.12 -1.43
CA LEU A 54 11.85 -6.42 -1.60
C LEU A 54 12.39 -7.14 -2.84
N PRO A 55 12.57 -8.47 -2.77
CA PRO A 55 12.82 -9.28 -3.97
C PRO A 55 11.61 -9.25 -4.89
N ASP A 56 11.79 -9.63 -6.16
CA ASP A 56 10.68 -9.72 -7.11
C ASP A 56 9.66 -10.77 -6.64
N THR A 57 8.49 -10.30 -6.22
CA THR A 57 7.42 -11.12 -5.64
C THR A 57 6.43 -11.66 -6.67
N GLY A 58 6.77 -11.55 -7.96
CA GLY A 58 5.95 -12.05 -9.07
C GLY A 58 4.66 -11.24 -9.23
N ALA A 59 3.50 -11.91 -9.17
CA ALA A 59 2.20 -11.31 -9.45
C ALA A 59 1.67 -10.40 -8.31
N ILE A 60 2.16 -10.59 -7.08
CA ILE A 60 1.64 -9.90 -5.89
C ILE A 60 2.65 -8.87 -5.40
N ASP A 61 2.21 -7.63 -5.20
CA ASP A 61 3.01 -6.59 -4.56
C ASP A 61 2.83 -6.63 -3.03
N PHE A 62 3.84 -7.11 -2.31
CA PHE A 62 3.82 -7.16 -0.83
C PHE A 62 4.29 -5.86 -0.16
N SER A 63 4.74 -4.85 -0.93
CA SER A 63 5.18 -3.57 -0.37
C SER A 63 4.13 -2.85 0.50
N PRO A 64 2.81 -2.93 0.23
CA PRO A 64 1.79 -2.34 1.08
C PRO A 64 1.76 -2.94 2.49
N LEU A 65 1.95 -4.26 2.59
CA LEU A 65 1.95 -4.98 3.87
C LEU A 65 3.17 -4.56 4.72
N VAL A 66 4.33 -4.46 4.08
CA VAL A 66 5.56 -3.99 4.73
C VAL A 66 5.43 -2.54 5.17
N LEU A 67 4.80 -1.68 4.37
CA LEU A 67 4.55 -0.29 4.75
C LEU A 67 3.67 -0.18 6.01
N ILE A 68 2.63 -1.00 6.11
CA ILE A 68 1.76 -1.05 7.31
C ILE A 68 2.57 -1.48 8.53
N LEU A 69 3.39 -2.53 8.42
CA LEU A 69 4.22 -3.00 9.52
C LEU A 69 5.24 -1.94 9.95
N ALA A 70 5.91 -1.30 9.00
CA ALA A 70 6.88 -0.24 9.26
C ALA A 70 6.24 0.97 9.95
N LEU A 71 5.07 1.41 9.47
CA LEU A 71 4.32 2.51 10.09
C LEU A 71 3.92 2.17 11.53
N ASN A 72 3.42 0.96 11.79
CA ASN A 72 3.06 0.54 13.14
C ASN A 72 4.29 0.43 14.06
N ALA A 73 5.42 -0.09 13.56
CA ALA A 73 6.65 -0.17 14.32
C ALA A 73 7.18 1.22 14.71
N VAL A 74 7.18 2.17 13.76
CA VAL A 74 7.57 3.56 14.02
C VAL A 74 6.64 4.21 15.05
N ILE A 75 5.33 4.02 14.94
CA ILE A 75 4.37 4.58 15.91
C ILE A 75 4.59 3.97 17.30
N TYR A 76 4.82 2.66 17.39
CA TYR A 76 5.07 1.97 18.65
C TYR A 76 6.34 2.49 19.33
N ILE A 77 7.44 2.58 18.58
CA ILE A 77 8.72 3.10 19.10
C ILE A 77 8.59 4.56 19.53
N LEU A 78 7.93 5.40 18.74
CA LEU A 78 7.73 6.81 19.09
C LEU A 78 6.84 6.97 20.32
N ALA A 79 5.81 6.14 20.47
CA ALA A 79 4.93 6.17 21.63
C ALA A 79 5.66 5.69 22.91
N ASP A 80 6.52 4.68 22.78
CA ASP A 80 7.32 4.14 23.89
C ASP A 80 8.40 5.14 24.36
N ILE A 81 9.09 5.82 23.44
CA ILE A 81 10.11 6.83 23.76
C ILE A 81 9.50 8.13 24.33
N ALA A 82 8.24 8.43 23.99
CA ALA A 82 7.56 9.64 24.44
C ALA A 82 6.95 9.54 25.86
N ILE A 83 7.09 8.38 26.52
CA ILE A 83 6.68 8.10 27.91
C ILE A 83 7.93 8.10 28.80
#